data_AF-A0A925BQ94-F1
#
_entry.id   AF-A0A925BQ94-F1
#
_cell.length_a   1.000
_cell.length_b   1.000
_cell.length_c   1.000
_cell.angle_alpha   90.00
_cell.angle_beta   90.00
_cell.angle_gamma   90.00
#
_symmetry.space_group_name_H-M   'P 1'
#
loop_
_entity.id
_entity.type
_entity.pdbx_description
1 polymer ?
#
loop_
_entity_poly.entity_id
_entity_poly.type
_entity_poly.pdbx_seq_one_letter_code
_entity_poly.pdbx_strand_id
1 'polypeptide(L)'
;MTNDPYLISLGTRVAAGLARLEPERRERHRRFILSRQQRDSGFKGREGDSDLYYTGFAVRGLAVLGGLTAEEAQQIGRFIGSFDWRALHVVDLISWLYSALVTQTFGGPDPFANEPADWPDLIAAKLESVRTPDGGYAKSAEGSLGSTYHSFLTVMTYELLGRQPPKPKKLGQFLFDRQRDDGGFVEIAPMKTSGTNPTVAAAVLL
;
A
#
# COMPACT_ATOMS: atom_id res chain seq x y z
N MET A 1 12.75 22.60 -4.83
CA MET A 1 12.63 21.26 -4.23
C MET A 1 11.58 20.54 -5.03
N THR A 2 11.92 19.49 -5.77
CA THR A 2 10.90 18.64 -6.40
C THR A 2 10.10 18.01 -5.27
N ASN A 3 8.79 18.24 -5.24
CA ASN A 3 7.88 17.55 -4.33
C ASN A 3 7.66 16.14 -4.89
N ASP A 4 8.67 15.28 -4.73
CA ASP A 4 8.54 13.89 -5.12
C ASP A 4 7.40 13.26 -4.27
N PRO A 5 6.54 12.42 -4.87
CA PRO A 5 5.48 11.71 -4.14
C PRO A 5 5.99 11.05 -2.86
N TYR A 6 5.18 11.04 -1.80
CA TYR A 6 5.61 10.64 -0.45
C TYR A 6 6.24 9.24 -0.44
N LEU A 7 5.61 8.27 -1.11
CA LEU A 7 6.08 6.88 -1.16
C LEU A 7 7.42 6.73 -1.88
N ILE A 8 7.70 7.55 -2.89
CA ILE A 8 8.98 7.55 -3.62
C ILE A 8 10.09 8.11 -2.73
N SER A 9 9.81 9.24 -2.06
CA SER A 9 10.73 9.86 -1.10
C SER A 9 11.03 8.91 0.08
N LEU A 10 10.01 8.24 0.63
CA LEU A 10 10.16 7.25 1.68
C LEU A 10 11.00 6.05 1.20
N GLY A 11 10.69 5.47 0.05
CA GLY A 11 11.41 4.34 -0.52
C GLY A 11 12.90 4.64 -0.74
N THR A 12 13.20 5.81 -1.31
CA THR A 12 14.57 6.29 -1.52
C THR A 12 15.33 6.43 -0.20
N ARG A 13 14.71 7.05 0.82
CA ARG A 13 15.33 7.23 2.14
C ARG A 13 15.60 5.90 2.84
N VAL A 14 14.65 4.97 2.78
CA VAL A 14 14.81 3.63 3.37
C VAL A 14 15.92 2.85 2.65
N ALA A 15 15.92 2.83 1.32
CA ALA A 15 16.96 2.18 0.53
C ALA A 15 18.35 2.77 0.81
N ALA A 16 18.48 4.10 0.89
CA ALA A 16 19.72 4.77 1.24
C ALA A 16 20.22 4.43 2.66
N GLY A 17 19.30 4.27 3.62
CA GLY A 17 19.62 3.82 4.97
C GLY A 17 20.10 2.36 4.97
N LEU A 18 19.39 1.47 4.29
CA LEU A 18 19.74 0.05 4.19
C LEU A 18 21.06 -0.17 3.44
N ALA A 19 21.38 0.65 2.45
CA ALA A 19 22.65 0.58 1.71
C ALA A 19 23.89 0.77 2.59
N ARG A 20 23.74 1.35 3.80
CA ARG A 20 24.81 1.48 4.80
C ARG A 20 25.09 0.18 5.57
N LEU A 21 24.22 -0.82 5.46
CA LEU A 21 24.45 -2.14 6.04
C LEU A 21 25.39 -2.96 5.14
N GLU A 22 26.22 -3.79 5.78
CA GLU A 22 27.08 -4.76 5.09
C GLU A 22 26.31 -5.53 4.00
N PRO A 23 26.88 -5.69 2.78
CA PRO A 23 26.20 -6.36 1.68
C PRO A 23 25.66 -7.74 2.05
N GLU A 24 26.43 -8.54 2.79
CA GLU A 24 26.01 -9.86 3.26
C GLU A 24 24.77 -9.80 4.17
N ARG A 25 24.63 -8.74 4.98
CA ARG A 25 23.46 -8.57 5.84
C ARG A 25 22.22 -8.27 5.02
N ARG A 26 22.31 -7.40 4.01
CA ARG A 26 21.20 -7.15 3.08
C ARG A 26 20.79 -8.41 2.34
N GLU A 27 21.78 -9.16 1.86
CA GLU A 27 21.54 -10.40 1.11
C GLU A 27 20.87 -11.49 1.97
N ARG A 28 21.19 -11.57 3.27
CA ARG A 28 20.45 -12.47 4.18
C ARG A 28 18.96 -12.13 4.27
N HIS A 29 18.61 -10.84 4.34
CA HIS A 29 17.21 -10.41 4.36
C HIS A 29 16.51 -10.70 3.03
N ARG A 30 17.19 -10.42 1.91
CA ARG A 30 16.68 -10.71 0.57
C ARG A 30 16.40 -12.21 0.38
N ARG A 31 17.37 -13.08 0.71
CA ARG A 31 17.19 -14.55 0.68
C ARG A 31 16.06 -15.02 1.58
N PHE A 32 15.92 -14.43 2.77
CA PHE A 32 14.80 -14.78 3.65
C PHE A 32 13.45 -14.47 3.00
N ILE A 33 13.27 -13.27 2.43
CA ILE A 33 12.03 -12.89 1.75
C ILE A 33 11.77 -13.85 0.58
N LEU A 34 12.75 -14.05 -0.30
CA LEU A 34 12.62 -14.95 -1.47
C LEU A 34 12.28 -16.39 -1.06
N SER A 35 12.78 -16.88 0.09
CA SER A 35 12.43 -18.21 0.59
C SER A 35 10.96 -18.37 0.99
N ARG A 36 10.19 -17.27 1.08
CA ARG A 36 8.74 -17.30 1.36
C ARG A 36 7.90 -17.33 0.09
N GLN A 37 8.50 -17.16 -1.10
CA GLN A 37 7.79 -17.26 -2.36
C GLN A 37 7.24 -18.68 -2.56
N GLN A 38 6.00 -18.81 -3.02
CA GLN A 38 5.35 -20.09 -3.31
C GLN A 38 5.39 -20.42 -4.81
N ARG A 39 4.88 -21.59 -5.18
CA ARG A 39 4.91 -22.11 -6.57
C ARG A 39 4.12 -21.24 -7.55
N ASP A 40 3.11 -20.53 -7.07
CA ASP A 40 2.32 -19.58 -7.85
C ASP A 40 3.03 -18.22 -8.04
N SER A 41 4.28 -18.09 -7.55
CA SER A 41 5.10 -16.87 -7.56
C SER A 41 4.66 -15.76 -6.60
N GLY A 42 3.58 -15.94 -5.85
CA GLY A 42 3.19 -15.07 -4.75
C GLY A 42 3.97 -15.40 -3.46
N PHE A 43 3.75 -14.60 -2.41
CA PHE A 43 4.36 -14.82 -1.10
C PHE A 43 3.30 -15.07 -0.04
N LYS A 44 3.57 -16.04 0.83
CA LYS A 44 2.73 -16.35 1.98
C LYS A 44 3.14 -15.58 3.23
N GLY A 45 2.19 -15.48 4.15
CA GLY A 45 2.41 -15.01 5.52
C GLY A 45 3.09 -16.06 6.40
N ARG A 46 2.71 -16.07 7.69
CA ARG A 46 3.22 -17.05 8.66
C ARG A 46 2.82 -18.48 8.29
N GLU A 47 1.61 -18.63 7.79
CA GLU A 47 0.97 -19.88 7.38
C GLU A 47 0.08 -19.61 6.15
N GLY A 48 -0.38 -20.67 5.48
CA GLY A 48 -1.30 -20.58 4.36
C GLY A 48 -0.65 -20.37 2.99
N ASP A 49 -1.51 -20.03 2.04
CA ASP A 49 -1.18 -19.78 0.64
C ASP A 49 -0.64 -18.37 0.42
N SER A 50 -0.24 -18.07 -0.81
CA SER A 50 0.13 -16.71 -1.21
C SER A 50 -1.06 -15.76 -1.14
N ASP A 51 -0.81 -14.51 -0.72
CA ASP A 51 -1.81 -13.44 -0.81
C ASP A 51 -1.19 -12.12 -1.26
N LEU A 52 -2.04 -11.18 -1.68
CA LEU A 52 -1.61 -9.88 -2.17
C LEU A 52 -0.94 -9.04 -1.09
N TYR A 53 -1.37 -9.16 0.16
CA TYR A 53 -0.87 -8.35 1.27
C TYR A 53 0.59 -8.68 1.61
N TYR A 54 0.91 -9.98 1.80
CA TYR A 54 2.28 -10.44 2.03
C TYR A 54 3.14 -10.39 0.77
N THR A 55 2.57 -10.59 -0.41
CA THR A 55 3.28 -10.33 -1.68
C THR A 55 3.69 -8.87 -1.78
N GLY A 56 2.80 -7.93 -1.44
CA GLY A 56 3.10 -6.50 -1.42
C GLY A 56 4.22 -6.15 -0.44
N PHE A 57 4.26 -6.79 0.74
CA PHE A 57 5.39 -6.64 1.67
C PHE A 57 6.70 -7.19 1.11
N ALA A 58 6.67 -8.37 0.49
CA ALA A 58 7.84 -8.96 -0.13
C ALA A 58 8.41 -8.05 -1.22
N VAL A 59 7.57 -7.57 -2.15
CA VAL A 59 7.97 -6.68 -3.25
C VAL A 59 8.57 -5.38 -2.71
N ARG A 60 7.92 -4.72 -1.76
CA ARG A 60 8.44 -3.49 -1.13
C ARG A 60 9.77 -3.73 -0.43
N GLY A 61 9.89 -4.83 0.31
CA GLY A 61 11.11 -5.23 1.00
C GLY A 61 12.26 -5.48 0.03
N LEU A 62 12.03 -6.23 -1.04
CA LEU A 62 13.03 -6.50 -2.08
C LEU A 62 13.44 -5.22 -2.80
N ALA A 63 12.48 -4.34 -3.13
CA ALA A 63 12.75 -3.07 -3.78
C ALA A 63 13.76 -2.20 -3.00
N VAL A 64 13.60 -2.09 -1.67
CA VAL A 64 14.53 -1.32 -0.83
C VAL A 64 15.82 -2.06 -0.47
N LEU A 65 15.89 -3.36 -0.70
CA LEU A 65 17.07 -4.21 -0.45
C LEU A 65 18.00 -4.36 -1.67
N GLY A 66 17.75 -3.62 -2.75
CA GLY A 66 18.57 -3.66 -3.97
C GLY A 66 17.78 -3.94 -5.24
N GLY A 67 16.45 -4.08 -5.14
CA GLY A 67 15.58 -4.29 -6.29
C GLY A 67 15.23 -5.75 -6.54
N LEU A 68 14.53 -5.95 -7.66
CA LEU A 68 14.19 -7.26 -8.22
C LEU A 68 15.10 -7.56 -9.41
N THR A 69 15.43 -8.83 -9.63
CA THR A 69 15.92 -9.24 -10.96
C THR A 69 14.76 -9.27 -11.96
N ALA A 70 15.07 -9.31 -13.26
CA ALA A 70 14.06 -9.42 -14.30
C ALA A 70 13.22 -10.70 -14.14
N GLU A 71 13.86 -11.82 -13.77
CA GLU A 71 13.18 -13.10 -13.55
C GLU A 71 12.23 -13.04 -12.34
N GLU A 72 12.64 -12.39 -11.25
CA GLU A 72 11.81 -12.18 -10.07
C GLU A 72 10.61 -11.30 -10.39
N ALA A 73 10.83 -10.19 -11.10
CA ALA A 73 9.78 -9.29 -11.54
C ALA A 73 8.77 -10.00 -12.46
N GLN A 74 9.25 -10.85 -13.37
CA GLN A 74 8.42 -11.67 -14.24
C GLN A 74 7.58 -12.70 -13.48
N GLN A 75 8.17 -13.40 -12.51
CA GLN A 75 7.46 -14.37 -11.67
C GLN A 75 6.36 -13.69 -10.86
N ILE A 76 6.72 -12.66 -10.10
CA ILE A 76 5.78 -11.94 -9.23
C ILE A 76 4.69 -11.27 -10.07
N GLY A 77 5.05 -10.65 -11.20
CA GLY A 77 4.07 -10.02 -12.08
C GLY A 77 3.03 -11.00 -12.65
N ARG A 78 3.37 -12.28 -12.86
CA ARG A 78 2.37 -13.30 -13.23
C ARG A 78 1.37 -13.57 -12.11
N PHE A 79 1.83 -13.62 -10.85
CA PHE A 79 0.93 -13.74 -9.70
C PHE A 79 0.00 -12.51 -9.61
N ILE A 80 0.56 -11.30 -9.70
CA ILE A 80 -0.21 -10.04 -9.67
C ILE A 80 -1.24 -9.98 -10.82
N GLY A 81 -0.86 -10.41 -12.02
CA GLY A 81 -1.74 -10.45 -13.20
C GLY A 81 -2.87 -11.48 -13.13
N SER A 82 -2.89 -12.37 -12.13
CA SER A 82 -3.98 -13.33 -11.93
C SER A 82 -5.20 -12.72 -11.21
N PHE A 83 -5.08 -11.51 -10.67
CA PHE A 83 -6.15 -10.83 -9.94
C PHE A 83 -6.86 -9.80 -10.80
N ASP A 84 -8.20 -9.78 -10.73
CA ASP A 84 -9.00 -8.65 -11.19
C ASP A 84 -9.03 -7.56 -10.11
N TRP A 85 -8.30 -6.46 -10.34
CA TRP A 85 -8.21 -5.36 -9.39
C TRP A 85 -9.56 -4.70 -9.08
N ARG A 86 -10.56 -4.84 -9.98
CA ARG A 86 -11.91 -4.31 -9.77
C ARG A 86 -12.62 -5.00 -8.62
N ALA A 87 -12.31 -6.27 -8.38
CA ALA A 87 -12.88 -7.08 -7.30
C ALA A 87 -12.16 -6.87 -5.95
N LEU A 88 -10.98 -6.25 -5.95
CA LEU A 88 -10.18 -6.11 -4.73
C LEU A 88 -10.76 -5.09 -3.75
N HIS A 89 -10.62 -5.34 -2.45
CA HIS A 89 -10.84 -4.31 -1.43
C HIS A 89 -9.62 -3.40 -1.30
N VAL A 90 -9.75 -2.28 -0.58
CA VAL A 90 -8.70 -1.25 -0.48
C VAL A 90 -7.33 -1.81 -0.07
N VAL A 91 -7.29 -2.73 0.90
CA VAL A 91 -6.06 -3.35 1.41
C VAL A 91 -5.32 -4.16 0.33
N ASP A 92 -6.07 -4.95 -0.43
CA ASP A 92 -5.51 -5.76 -1.50
C ASP A 92 -5.19 -4.91 -2.73
N LEU A 93 -6.00 -3.89 -3.02
CA LEU A 93 -5.83 -2.99 -4.15
C LEU A 93 -4.54 -2.19 -4.07
N ILE A 94 -4.22 -1.60 -2.91
CA ILE A 94 -2.93 -0.91 -2.73
C ILE A 94 -1.75 -1.87 -2.85
N SER A 95 -1.89 -3.10 -2.34
CA SER A 95 -0.82 -4.09 -2.37
C SER A 95 -0.59 -4.59 -3.80
N TRP A 96 -1.65 -4.80 -4.55
CA TRP A 96 -1.65 -5.11 -5.97
C TRP A 96 -1.05 -3.97 -6.80
N LEU A 97 -1.55 -2.73 -6.67
CA LEU A 97 -1.10 -1.59 -7.47
C LEU A 97 0.38 -1.28 -7.23
N TYR A 98 0.82 -1.28 -5.97
CA TYR A 98 2.24 -1.06 -5.66
C TYR A 98 3.11 -2.16 -6.29
N SER A 99 2.69 -3.42 -6.16
CA SER A 99 3.44 -4.55 -6.70
C SER A 99 3.50 -4.53 -8.22
N ALA A 100 2.40 -4.18 -8.88
CA ALA A 100 2.32 -3.97 -10.32
C ALA A 100 3.35 -2.93 -10.79
N LEU A 101 3.35 -1.74 -10.20
CA LEU A 101 4.25 -0.64 -10.59
C LEU A 101 5.73 -0.99 -10.36
N VAL A 102 6.05 -1.63 -9.23
CA VAL A 102 7.43 -2.07 -8.95
C VAL A 102 7.87 -3.16 -9.91
N THR A 103 7.08 -4.23 -10.06
CA THR A 103 7.46 -5.34 -10.94
C THR A 103 7.64 -4.87 -12.38
N GLN A 104 6.76 -4.01 -12.89
CA GLN A 104 6.92 -3.39 -14.21
C GLN A 104 8.24 -2.62 -14.33
N THR A 105 8.61 -1.82 -13.32
CA THR A 105 9.88 -1.06 -13.30
C THR A 105 11.12 -1.97 -13.44
N PHE A 106 11.04 -3.20 -12.93
CA PHE A 106 12.12 -4.19 -13.00
C PHE A 106 11.96 -5.19 -14.17
N GLY A 107 11.13 -4.87 -15.17
CA GLY A 107 10.97 -5.68 -16.38
C GLY A 107 9.97 -6.83 -16.26
N GLY A 108 9.07 -6.78 -15.28
CA GLY A 108 7.90 -7.65 -15.19
C GLY A 108 6.80 -7.28 -16.22
N PRO A 109 5.74 -8.12 -16.33
CA PRO A 109 4.60 -7.82 -17.19
C PRO A 109 3.89 -6.54 -16.76
N ASP A 110 3.31 -5.82 -17.74
CA ASP A 110 2.43 -4.68 -17.48
C ASP A 110 0.98 -5.16 -17.29
N PRO A 111 0.43 -5.12 -16.08
CA PRO A 111 -0.96 -5.54 -15.84
C PRO A 111 -2.00 -4.57 -16.40
N PHE A 112 -1.59 -3.36 -16.82
CA PHE A 112 -2.46 -2.35 -17.42
C PHE A 112 -2.42 -2.34 -18.95
N ALA A 113 -1.65 -3.22 -19.59
CA ALA A 113 -1.47 -3.21 -21.04
C ALA A 113 -2.78 -3.33 -21.84
N ASN A 114 -3.79 -4.00 -21.28
CA ASN A 114 -5.12 -4.19 -21.86
C ASN A 114 -6.21 -3.39 -21.15
N GLU A 115 -5.84 -2.52 -20.21
CA GLU A 115 -6.77 -1.67 -19.47
C GLU A 115 -7.08 -0.40 -20.28
N PRO A 116 -8.27 0.20 -20.11
CA PRO A 116 -8.57 1.47 -20.75
C PRO A 116 -7.68 2.57 -20.15
N ALA A 117 -7.40 3.62 -20.93
CA ALA A 117 -6.48 4.68 -20.53
C ALA A 117 -6.92 5.43 -19.25
N ASP A 118 -8.20 5.37 -18.90
CA ASP A 118 -8.80 5.96 -17.71
C ASP A 118 -8.80 5.00 -16.49
N TRP A 119 -8.06 3.89 -16.52
CA TRP A 119 -7.92 3.00 -15.35
C TRP A 119 -7.54 3.75 -14.04
N PRO A 120 -6.73 4.83 -14.02
CA PRO A 120 -6.46 5.56 -12.78
C PRO A 120 -7.71 6.26 -12.24
N ASP A 121 -8.59 6.74 -13.13
CA ASP A 121 -9.89 7.32 -12.76
C ASP A 121 -10.83 6.26 -12.21
N LEU A 122 -10.83 5.05 -12.78
CA LEU A 122 -11.64 3.95 -12.30
C LEU A 122 -11.20 3.47 -10.90
N ILE A 123 -9.88 3.40 -10.63
CA ILE A 123 -9.36 3.13 -9.28
C ILE A 123 -9.77 4.24 -8.31
N ALA A 124 -9.61 5.52 -8.68
CA ALA A 124 -10.00 6.64 -7.83
C ALA A 124 -11.51 6.61 -7.50
N ALA A 125 -12.37 6.34 -8.48
CA ALA A 125 -13.81 6.20 -8.28
C ALA A 125 -14.14 5.05 -7.32
N LYS A 126 -13.43 3.91 -7.42
CA LYS A 126 -13.56 2.79 -6.49
C LYS A 126 -13.17 3.18 -5.06
N LEU A 127 -12.09 3.93 -4.88
CA LEU A 127 -11.70 4.45 -3.57
C LEU A 127 -12.75 5.41 -3.00
N GLU A 128 -13.32 6.30 -3.82
CA GLU A 128 -14.39 7.21 -3.37
C GLU A 128 -15.69 6.50 -3.00
N SER A 129 -15.96 5.32 -3.57
CA SER A 129 -17.18 4.56 -3.27
C SER A 129 -17.28 4.14 -1.79
N VAL A 130 -16.17 4.11 -1.06
CA VAL A 130 -16.12 3.78 0.38
C VAL A 130 -15.92 5.00 1.27
N ARG A 131 -16.02 6.22 0.73
CA ARG A 131 -15.97 7.44 1.55
C ARG A 131 -17.21 7.55 2.43
N THR A 132 -16.99 7.86 3.71
CA THR A 132 -18.06 7.99 4.71
C THR A 132 -18.45 9.45 4.98
N PRO A 133 -19.66 9.70 5.53
CA PRO A 133 -20.13 11.07 5.81
C PRO A 133 -19.24 11.86 6.77
N ASP A 134 -18.53 11.17 7.68
CA ASP A 134 -17.57 11.76 8.62
C ASP A 134 -16.25 12.20 7.96
N GLY A 135 -16.06 11.95 6.66
CA GLY A 135 -14.95 12.46 5.85
C GLY A 135 -13.82 11.44 5.61
N GLY A 136 -13.78 10.35 6.36
CA GLY A 136 -12.85 9.24 6.18
C GLY A 136 -13.30 8.23 5.12
N TYR A 137 -12.65 7.07 5.12
CA TYR A 137 -12.98 5.93 4.26
C TYR A 137 -13.23 4.68 5.10
N ALA A 138 -14.28 3.94 4.78
CA ALA A 138 -14.61 2.68 5.40
C ALA A 138 -13.79 1.51 4.80
N LYS A 139 -13.83 0.37 5.49
CA LYS A 139 -13.23 -0.88 5.02
C LYS A 139 -13.90 -1.43 3.75
N SER A 140 -15.21 -1.25 3.64
CA SER A 140 -16.03 -1.73 2.54
C SER A 140 -17.23 -0.81 2.33
N ALA A 141 -17.98 -1.03 1.25
CA ALA A 141 -19.15 -0.21 0.89
C ALA A 141 -20.30 -0.33 1.89
N GLU A 142 -20.35 -1.43 2.64
CA GLU A 142 -21.34 -1.64 3.71
C GLU A 142 -20.97 -0.92 5.01
N GLY A 143 -19.75 -0.40 5.12
CA GLY A 143 -19.26 0.28 6.32
C GLY A 143 -19.84 1.68 6.46
N SER A 144 -20.42 1.98 7.64
CA SER A 144 -21.03 3.28 7.93
C SER A 144 -20.10 4.29 8.61
N LEU A 145 -18.91 3.84 9.07
CA LEU A 145 -17.94 4.66 9.80
C LEU A 145 -16.60 4.67 9.09
N GLY A 146 -15.98 5.85 9.04
CA GLY A 146 -14.63 6.00 8.52
C GLY A 146 -13.63 5.32 9.44
N SER A 147 -12.66 4.64 8.85
CA SER A 147 -11.55 3.99 9.51
C SER A 147 -10.28 4.80 9.28
N THR A 148 -9.52 5.08 10.35
CA THR A 148 -8.25 5.81 10.26
C THR A 148 -7.25 5.06 9.38
N TYR A 149 -7.10 3.75 9.59
CA TYR A 149 -6.19 2.94 8.80
C TYR A 149 -6.60 2.81 7.33
N HIS A 150 -7.89 2.59 7.02
CA HIS A 150 -8.35 2.50 5.62
C HIS A 150 -8.30 3.85 4.91
N SER A 151 -8.47 4.96 5.64
CA SER A 151 -8.25 6.29 5.10
C SER A 151 -6.78 6.48 4.70
N PHE A 152 -5.84 6.04 5.54
CA PHE A 152 -4.41 6.03 5.20
C PHE A 152 -4.11 5.19 3.96
N LEU A 153 -4.60 3.95 3.89
CA LEU A 153 -4.37 3.10 2.70
C LEU A 153 -4.96 3.72 1.43
N THR A 154 -6.12 4.37 1.54
CA THR A 154 -6.75 5.08 0.42
C THR A 154 -5.87 6.23 -0.06
N VAL A 155 -5.37 7.09 0.84
CA VAL A 155 -4.47 8.19 0.45
C VAL A 155 -3.17 7.67 -0.15
N MET A 156 -2.58 6.61 0.43
CA MET A 156 -1.39 5.99 -0.16
C MET A 156 -1.65 5.41 -1.56
N THR A 157 -2.87 4.93 -1.82
CA THR A 157 -3.26 4.49 -3.17
C THR A 157 -3.37 5.68 -4.13
N TYR A 158 -3.94 6.81 -3.70
CA TYR A 158 -3.94 8.05 -4.48
C TYR A 158 -2.51 8.54 -4.80
N GLU A 159 -1.58 8.45 -3.85
CA GLU A 159 -0.18 8.79 -4.07
C GLU A 159 0.47 7.91 -5.16
N LEU A 160 0.16 6.61 -5.19
CA LEU A 160 0.63 5.72 -6.27
C LEU A 160 0.03 6.06 -7.64
N LEU A 161 -1.19 6.63 -7.66
CA LEU A 161 -1.82 7.12 -8.88
C LEU A 161 -1.28 8.50 -9.31
N GLY A 162 -0.41 9.14 -8.52
CA GLY A 162 0.04 10.51 -8.75
C GLY A 162 -1.09 11.54 -8.59
N ARG A 163 -2.07 11.27 -7.72
CA ARG A 163 -3.29 12.06 -7.53
C ARG A 163 -3.48 12.47 -6.08
N GLN A 164 -4.32 13.48 -5.87
CA GLN A 164 -4.75 13.90 -4.53
C GLN A 164 -6.14 13.35 -4.22
N PRO A 165 -6.40 12.90 -2.99
CA PRO A 165 -7.74 12.52 -2.58
C PRO A 165 -8.67 13.75 -2.62
N PRO A 166 -9.92 13.60 -3.07
CA PRO A 166 -10.86 14.71 -3.06
C PRO A 166 -11.19 15.14 -1.62
N LYS A 167 -11.69 16.37 -1.45
CA LYS A 167 -12.10 16.94 -0.17
C LYS A 167 -11.03 16.77 0.95
N PRO A 168 -9.75 17.11 0.72
CA PRO A 168 -8.66 16.85 1.68
C PRO A 168 -8.89 17.51 3.04
N LYS A 169 -9.54 18.69 3.09
CA LYS A 169 -9.90 19.36 4.35
C LYS A 169 -10.88 18.54 5.20
N LYS A 170 -11.83 17.84 4.59
CA LYS A 170 -12.76 16.97 5.32
C LYS A 170 -12.06 15.74 5.87
N LEU A 171 -11.10 15.19 5.10
CA LEU A 171 -10.26 14.10 5.57
C LEU A 171 -9.36 14.55 6.74
N GLY A 172 -8.78 15.75 6.68
CA GLY A 172 -8.02 16.32 7.79
C GLY A 172 -8.87 16.47 9.06
N GLN A 173 -10.08 17.04 8.94
CA GLN A 173 -11.01 17.14 10.06
C GLN A 173 -11.38 15.77 10.63
N PHE A 174 -11.69 14.79 9.77
CA PHE A 174 -11.92 13.40 10.18
C PHE A 174 -10.79 12.88 11.07
N LEU A 175 -9.52 13.08 10.67
CA LEU A 175 -8.36 12.61 11.43
C LEU A 175 -8.23 13.32 12.77
N PHE A 176 -8.40 14.65 12.83
CA PHE A 176 -8.41 15.36 14.11
C PHE A 176 -9.51 14.86 15.05
N ASP A 177 -10.70 14.53 14.52
CA ASP A 177 -11.79 13.93 15.29
C ASP A 177 -11.50 12.49 15.76
N ARG A 178 -10.40 11.87 15.31
CA ARG A 178 -9.91 10.56 15.78
C ARG A 178 -8.86 10.68 16.89
N GLN A 179 -8.36 11.88 17.19
CA GLN A 179 -7.40 12.08 18.27
C GLN A 179 -8.05 11.86 19.66
N ARG A 180 -7.29 11.39 20.64
CA ARG A 180 -7.71 11.27 22.05
C ARG A 180 -6.75 12.01 22.97
N ASP A 181 -7.18 12.22 24.21
CA ASP A 181 -6.41 12.91 25.25
C ASP A 181 -5.10 12.20 25.61
N ASP A 182 -4.97 10.91 25.28
CA ASP A 182 -3.73 10.14 25.38
C ASP A 182 -2.69 10.51 24.29
N GLY A 183 -3.03 11.46 23.41
CA GLY A 183 -2.19 11.99 22.33
C GLY A 183 -2.20 11.15 21.06
N GLY A 184 -2.72 9.93 21.11
CA GLY A 184 -2.83 9.05 19.95
C GLY A 184 -4.13 9.26 19.16
N PHE A 185 -4.31 8.39 18.16
CA PHE A 185 -5.52 8.34 17.35
C PHE A 185 -6.19 6.97 17.46
N VAL A 186 -7.51 6.94 17.35
CA VAL A 186 -8.31 5.70 17.32
C VAL A 186 -8.65 5.28 15.90
N GLU A 187 -9.03 4.01 15.75
CA GLU A 187 -9.40 3.46 14.45
C GLU A 187 -10.79 3.93 13.99
N ILE A 188 -11.77 3.97 14.91
CA ILE A 188 -13.14 4.44 14.65
C ILE A 188 -13.62 5.33 15.80
N ALA A 189 -14.55 6.24 15.52
CA ALA A 189 -15.00 7.26 16.46
C ALA A 189 -15.46 6.75 17.86
N PRO A 190 -16.16 5.61 18.01
CA PRO A 190 -16.62 5.16 19.33
C PRO A 190 -15.52 4.69 20.28
N MET A 191 -14.30 4.43 19.78
CA MET A 191 -13.19 3.96 20.61
C MET A 191 -12.69 5.06 21.54
N LYS A 192 -12.30 4.66 22.76
CA LYS A 192 -11.83 5.59 23.81
C LYS A 192 -10.31 5.66 23.93
N THR A 193 -9.61 4.58 23.63
CA THR A 193 -8.16 4.45 23.79
C THR A 193 -7.50 4.32 22.43
N SER A 194 -6.42 5.07 22.22
CA SER A 194 -5.69 5.10 20.96
C SER A 194 -4.91 3.81 20.70
N GLY A 195 -4.60 3.57 19.43
CA GLY A 195 -3.78 2.45 18.99
C GLY A 195 -2.55 2.91 18.22
N THR A 196 -1.47 2.13 18.25
CA THR A 196 -0.24 2.45 17.52
C THR A 196 -0.48 2.58 16.01
N ASN A 197 -1.22 1.63 15.41
CA ASN A 197 -1.50 1.64 13.98
C ASN A 197 -2.30 2.88 13.53
N PRO A 198 -3.48 3.20 14.10
CA PRO A 198 -4.21 4.41 13.74
C PRO A 198 -3.43 5.69 14.04
N THR A 199 -2.61 5.71 15.10
CA THR A 199 -1.74 6.86 15.42
C THR A 199 -0.70 7.12 14.34
N VAL A 200 0.02 6.09 13.90
CA VAL A 200 1.01 6.22 12.81
C VAL A 200 0.31 6.59 11.50
N ALA A 201 -0.82 5.96 11.20
CA ALA A 201 -1.61 6.28 10.01
C ALA A 201 -2.03 7.75 9.98
N ALA A 202 -2.58 8.28 11.07
CA ALA A 202 -2.97 9.70 11.16
C ALA A 202 -1.76 10.63 11.09
N ALA A 203 -0.67 10.32 11.79
CA ALA A 203 0.55 11.15 11.79
C ALA A 203 1.24 11.24 10.42
N VAL A 204 1.05 10.26 9.53
CA VAL A 204 1.57 10.34 8.15
C VAL A 204 0.70 11.23 7.27
N LEU A 205 -0.59 11.37 7.58
CA LEU A 205 -1.56 12.13 6.78
C LEU A 205 -1.73 13.59 7.21
N LEU A 206 -1.30 13.94 8.43
CA LEU A 206 -1.37 15.28 9.01
C LEU A 206 -0.04 16.02 8.85
#